data_AF-A0A819UGK3-F1
#
_entry.id   AF-A0A819UGK3-F1
#
_cell.length_a   1.000
_cell.length_b   1.000
_cell.length_c   1.000
_cell.angle_alpha   90.00
_cell.angle_beta   90.00
_cell.angle_gamma   90.00
#
_symmetry.space_group_name_H-M   'P 1'
#
loop_
_entity.id
_entity.type
_entity.pdbx_description
1 polymer ?
#
loop_
_entity_poly.entity_id
_entity_poly.type
_entity_poly.pdbx_seq_one_letter_code
_entity_poly.pdbx_strand_id
1 'polypeptide(L)'
;MSTSTPTRVRIRELLPKLQLGRYQPGLLNSITDVPGVLVNTESIILPASTSHKEINTGVTTILPRKDWFNKACYAGYFRFNGSGEMTGSHWLDETGLLNSPIIITNSFAVGPCYTGIYEYAIREYKNEQGLCDWFLLPVVAETCDIALNDVTAFPIKPEHVVRGIDSASSDA
;
A
#
# COMPACT_ATOMS: atom_id res chain seq x y z
N MET A 1 -4.35 -7.83 37.01
CA MET A 1 -5.63 -8.09 36.33
C MET A 1 -5.30 -8.56 34.92
N SER A 2 -5.65 -9.79 34.56
CA SER A 2 -5.39 -10.32 33.21
C SER A 2 -6.40 -9.68 32.25
N THR A 3 -5.96 -8.71 31.45
CA THR A 3 -6.77 -8.13 30.38
C THR A 3 -6.78 -9.13 29.23
N SER A 4 -7.87 -9.88 29.04
CA SER A 4 -8.01 -10.70 27.83
C SER A 4 -8.05 -9.77 26.62
N THR A 5 -7.11 -9.94 25.69
CA THR A 5 -7.11 -9.19 24.44
C THR A 5 -8.45 -9.39 23.75
N PRO A 6 -9.20 -8.31 23.44
CA PRO A 6 -10.50 -8.45 22.80
C PRO A 6 -10.35 -9.19 21.47
N THR A 7 -11.23 -10.14 21.20
CA THR A 7 -11.26 -10.87 19.93
C THR A 7 -11.53 -9.89 18.79
N ARG A 8 -10.62 -9.83 17.81
CA ARG A 8 -10.79 -9.01 16.61
C ARG A 8 -11.90 -9.62 15.76
N VAL A 9 -12.98 -8.86 15.54
CA VAL A 9 -14.13 -9.26 14.72
C VAL A 9 -14.40 -8.22 13.64
N ARG A 10 -15.01 -8.64 12.53
CA ARG A 10 -15.43 -7.71 11.46
C ARG A 10 -16.87 -7.23 11.68
N ILE A 11 -17.26 -6.15 11.01
CA ILE A 11 -18.56 -5.50 11.21
C ILE A 11 -19.77 -6.44 11.04
N ARG A 12 -19.70 -7.39 10.10
CA ARG A 12 -20.78 -8.37 9.85
C ARG A 12 -20.92 -9.39 10.99
N GLU A 13 -19.82 -9.73 11.66
CA GLU A 13 -19.82 -10.61 12.84
C GLU A 13 -20.30 -9.85 14.08
N LEU A 14 -19.85 -8.60 14.23
CA LEU A 14 -20.22 -7.74 15.36
C LEU A 14 -21.71 -7.35 15.32
N LEU A 15 -22.24 -7.08 14.12
CA LEU A 15 -23.61 -6.61 13.90
C LEU A 15 -24.30 -7.48 12.84
N PRO A 16 -24.68 -8.74 13.16
CA PRO A 16 -25.20 -9.70 12.18
C PRO A 16 -26.54 -9.31 11.56
N LYS A 17 -27.27 -8.37 12.18
CA LYS A 17 -28.53 -7.83 11.66
C LYS A 17 -28.34 -6.60 10.76
N LEU A 18 -27.14 -6.04 10.68
CA LEU A 18 -26.85 -4.87 9.84
C LEU A 18 -26.75 -5.31 8.38
N GLN A 19 -27.66 -4.83 7.54
CA GLN A 19 -27.61 -5.09 6.10
C GLN A 19 -26.60 -4.15 5.43
N LEU A 20 -25.49 -4.72 4.96
CA LEU A 20 -24.45 -4.01 4.21
C LEU A 20 -24.44 -4.46 2.75
N GLY A 21 -24.95 -3.60 1.86
CA GLY A 21 -25.04 -3.88 0.43
C GLY A 21 -26.05 -4.99 0.09
N ARG A 22 -26.03 -5.44 -1.16
CA ARG A 22 -26.95 -6.47 -1.69
C ARG A 22 -26.32 -7.85 -1.84
N TYR A 23 -25.00 -7.94 -1.88
CA TYR A 23 -24.27 -9.18 -2.19
C TYR A 23 -23.53 -9.72 -0.96
N GLN A 24 -23.35 -11.05 -0.94
CA GLN A 24 -22.50 -11.71 0.04
C GLN A 24 -21.02 -11.45 -0.29
N PRO A 25 -20.15 -11.27 0.72
CA PRO A 25 -18.72 -11.15 0.49
C PRO A 25 -18.10 -12.48 0.03
N GLY A 26 -16.86 -12.41 -0.47
CA GLY A 26 -16.01 -13.58 -0.65
C GLY A 26 -15.65 -14.25 0.67
N LEU A 27 -14.93 -15.37 0.60
CA LEU A 27 -14.60 -16.21 1.76
C LEU A 27 -13.79 -15.45 2.81
N LEU A 28 -12.80 -14.69 2.36
CA LEU A 28 -11.94 -13.88 3.23
C LEU A 28 -12.56 -12.52 3.53
N ASN A 29 -13.65 -12.14 2.85
CA ASN A 29 -14.27 -10.81 2.88
C ASN A 29 -13.21 -9.69 2.72
N SER A 30 -12.23 -9.94 1.84
CA SER A 30 -11.00 -9.15 1.67
C SER A 30 -10.75 -8.89 0.18
N ILE A 31 -9.91 -7.90 -0.15
CA ILE A 31 -9.48 -7.68 -1.54
C ILE A 31 -8.72 -8.89 -2.11
N THR A 32 -8.06 -9.67 -1.26
CA THR A 32 -7.35 -10.90 -1.64
C THR A 32 -8.25 -12.07 -2.00
N ASP A 33 -9.58 -11.93 -1.86
CA ASP A 33 -10.54 -12.86 -2.50
C ASP A 33 -10.46 -12.80 -4.04
N VAL A 34 -9.91 -11.72 -4.61
CA VAL A 34 -9.61 -11.63 -6.05
C VAL A 34 -8.35 -12.44 -6.35
N PRO A 35 -8.43 -13.50 -7.18
CA PRO A 35 -7.29 -14.39 -7.41
C PRO A 35 -6.06 -13.65 -7.94
N GLY A 36 -4.93 -13.86 -7.27
CA GLY A 36 -3.63 -13.27 -7.62
C GLY A 36 -3.36 -11.91 -7.00
N VAL A 37 -4.36 -11.21 -6.44
CA VAL A 37 -4.12 -9.99 -5.66
C VAL A 37 -3.44 -10.34 -4.34
N LEU A 38 -2.37 -9.62 -4.01
CA LEU A 38 -1.59 -9.83 -2.79
C LEU A 38 -1.51 -8.52 -2.00
N VAL A 39 -1.48 -8.62 -0.67
CA VAL A 39 -1.40 -7.46 0.22
C VAL A 39 -0.35 -7.69 1.30
N ASN A 40 0.37 -6.64 1.67
CA ASN A 40 1.10 -6.55 2.93
C ASN A 40 0.79 -5.21 3.61
N THR A 41 0.82 -5.17 4.94
CA THR A 41 0.77 -3.92 5.70
C THR A 41 1.85 -3.96 6.77
N GLU A 42 2.72 -2.97 6.74
CA GLU A 42 3.75 -2.76 7.75
C GLU A 42 3.37 -1.55 8.61
N SER A 43 3.15 -1.79 9.90
CA SER A 43 2.88 -0.73 10.88
C SER A 43 4.16 -0.32 11.59
N ILE A 44 4.39 0.99 11.67
CA ILE A 44 5.51 1.59 12.38
C ILE A 44 4.95 2.38 13.56
N ILE A 45 5.14 1.80 14.74
CA ILE A 45 4.68 2.35 16.01
C ILE A 45 5.89 2.51 16.91
N LEU A 46 6.30 3.76 17.16
CA LEU A 46 7.44 4.07 18.01
C LEU A 46 7.02 5.07 19.10
N PRO A 47 7.49 4.90 20.34
CA PRO A 47 7.24 5.86 21.40
C PRO A 47 7.92 7.20 21.08
N ALA A 48 7.44 8.28 21.71
CA ALA A 48 8.09 9.58 21.61
C ALA A 48 9.57 9.50 22.07
N SER A 49 10.40 10.32 21.43
CA SER A 49 11.82 10.48 21.76
C SER A 49 12.08 11.91 22.26
N THR A 50 13.35 12.25 22.51
CA THR A 50 13.74 13.62 22.86
C THR A 50 13.59 14.60 21.70
N SER A 51 13.58 14.12 20.46
CA SER A 51 13.52 14.94 19.24
C SER A 51 12.22 14.80 18.45
N HIS A 52 11.40 13.79 18.72
CA HIS A 52 10.19 13.48 17.98
C HIS A 52 9.03 13.06 18.87
N LYS A 53 7.80 13.34 18.44
CA LYS A 53 6.60 12.79 19.08
C LYS A 53 6.45 11.30 18.73
N GLU A 54 5.36 10.69 19.21
CA GLU A 54 5.03 9.31 18.86
C GLU A 54 4.91 9.15 17.34
N ILE A 55 5.40 8.02 16.85
CA ILE A 55 5.26 7.61 15.46
C ILE A 55 4.15 6.59 15.39
N ASN A 56 3.14 6.86 14.56
CA ASN A 56 2.00 5.97 14.35
C ASN A 56 1.62 6.02 12.86
N THR A 57 2.41 5.33 12.04
CA THR A 57 2.24 5.35 10.59
C THR A 57 2.52 3.97 9.99
N GLY A 58 2.59 3.87 8.67
CA GLY A 58 2.88 2.61 8.01
C GLY A 58 2.86 2.68 6.49
N VAL A 59 3.00 1.50 5.90
CA VAL A 59 2.89 1.27 4.46
C VAL A 59 1.95 0.10 4.24
N THR A 60 0.96 0.27 3.36
CA THR A 60 0.22 -0.84 2.78
C THR A 60 0.66 -1.04 1.34
N THR A 61 1.10 -2.25 1.01
CA THR A 61 1.49 -2.66 -0.33
C THR A 61 0.41 -3.56 -0.92
N ILE A 62 -0.06 -3.24 -2.11
CA ILE A 62 -1.03 -4.04 -2.86
C ILE A 62 -0.43 -4.39 -4.21
N LEU A 63 -0.31 -5.69 -4.49
CA LEU A 63 0.13 -6.17 -5.80
C LEU A 63 -1.10 -6.62 -6.59
N PRO A 64 -1.35 -6.07 -7.80
CA PRO A 64 -2.45 -6.55 -8.64
C PRO A 64 -2.24 -8.00 -9.10
N ARG A 65 -0.97 -8.43 -9.13
CA ARG A 65 -0.48 -9.81 -9.31
C ARG A 65 1.00 -9.87 -8.94
N LYS A 66 1.53 -11.07 -8.75
CA LYS A 66 2.97 -11.28 -8.46
C LYS A 66 3.89 -10.72 -9.55
N ASP A 67 3.57 -11.00 -10.81
CA ASP A 67 4.34 -10.52 -11.99
C ASP A 67 3.77 -9.20 -12.54
N TRP A 68 3.66 -8.19 -11.68
CA TRP A 68 3.05 -6.89 -12.02
C TRP A 68 3.90 -6.08 -13.01
N PHE A 69 5.22 -6.30 -13.04
CA PHE A 69 6.15 -5.53 -13.88
C PHE A 69 5.99 -5.90 -15.36
N ASN A 70 5.96 -7.20 -15.68
CA ASN A 70 5.86 -7.68 -17.06
C ASN A 70 4.41 -7.86 -17.54
N LYS A 71 3.46 -7.99 -16.61
CA LYS A 71 2.05 -8.24 -16.93
C LYS A 71 1.16 -7.18 -16.29
N ALA A 72 0.99 -6.07 -17.00
CA ALA A 72 0.06 -5.03 -16.61
C ALA A 72 -1.39 -5.56 -16.53
N CYS A 73 -2.22 -4.88 -15.75
CA CYS A 73 -3.68 -5.06 -15.77
C CYS A 73 -4.37 -3.74 -16.14
N TYR A 74 -5.56 -3.83 -16.72
CA TYR A 74 -6.37 -2.63 -16.96
C TYR A 74 -6.72 -1.96 -15.63
N ALA A 75 -6.60 -0.64 -15.60
CA ALA A 75 -6.88 0.17 -14.43
C ALA A 75 -7.46 1.53 -14.84
N GLY A 76 -8.17 2.14 -13.92
CA GLY A 76 -8.66 3.51 -14.02
C GLY A 76 -8.79 4.08 -12.61
N TYR A 77 -8.77 5.40 -12.50
CA TYR A 77 -8.94 6.08 -11.23
C TYR A 77 -9.97 7.20 -11.38
N PHE A 78 -10.45 7.71 -10.25
CA PHE A 78 -11.37 8.84 -10.23
C PHE A 78 -11.00 9.79 -9.09
N ARG A 79 -10.74 11.04 -9.45
CA ARG A 79 -10.45 12.11 -8.48
C ARG A 79 -11.74 12.82 -8.09
N PHE A 80 -12.37 12.37 -7.00
CA PHE A 80 -13.56 13.02 -6.45
C PHE A 80 -13.26 14.42 -5.90
N ASN A 81 -12.22 14.54 -5.07
CA ASN A 81 -11.64 15.81 -4.61
C ASN A 81 -10.12 15.69 -4.66
N GLY A 82 -9.43 16.69 -5.21
CA GLY A 82 -8.00 16.65 -5.47
C GLY A 82 -7.10 17.08 -4.32
N SER A 83 -7.62 17.17 -3.10
CA SER A 83 -6.82 17.53 -1.92
C SER A 83 -6.07 16.31 -1.37
N GLY A 84 -5.20 15.73 -2.18
CA GLY A 84 -4.34 14.58 -1.85
C GLY A 84 -3.44 14.21 -3.03
N GLU A 85 -2.58 13.22 -2.84
CA GLU A 85 -1.63 12.75 -3.86
C GLU A 85 -1.87 11.29 -4.26
N MET A 86 -1.76 11.03 -5.56
CA MET A 86 -1.72 9.69 -6.16
C MET A 86 -0.85 9.75 -7.41
N THR A 87 0.40 9.32 -7.27
CA THR A 87 1.36 9.27 -8.37
C THR A 87 0.95 8.24 -9.42
N GLY A 88 1.51 8.34 -10.62
CA GLY A 88 1.22 7.41 -11.72
C GLY A 88 -0.15 7.61 -12.39
N SER A 89 -1.01 8.50 -11.85
CA SER A 89 -2.32 8.85 -12.40
C SER A 89 -2.28 9.26 -13.87
N HIS A 90 -1.30 10.07 -14.29
CA HIS A 90 -1.11 10.42 -15.71
C HIS A 90 -0.86 9.21 -16.61
N TRP A 91 -0.11 8.20 -16.14
CA TRP A 91 0.14 6.97 -16.90
C TRP A 91 -1.11 6.10 -17.00
N LEU A 92 -1.89 6.06 -15.92
CA LEU A 92 -3.19 5.38 -15.90
C LEU A 92 -4.16 6.02 -16.88
N ASP A 93 -4.23 7.35 -16.97
CA ASP A 93 -5.07 8.05 -17.95
C ASP A 93 -4.62 7.80 -19.38
N GLU A 94 -3.31 7.82 -19.63
CA GLU A 94 -2.75 7.68 -20.99
C GLU A 94 -2.90 6.26 -21.53
N THR A 95 -2.60 5.25 -20.68
CA THR A 95 -2.49 3.86 -21.13
C THR A 95 -3.65 2.97 -20.71
N GLY A 96 -4.38 3.35 -19.64
CA GLY A 96 -5.33 2.48 -18.97
C GLY A 96 -4.69 1.25 -18.31
N LEU A 97 -3.36 1.24 -18.11
CA LEU A 97 -2.62 0.09 -17.62
C LEU A 97 -1.92 0.37 -16.28
N LEU A 98 -2.08 -0.55 -15.33
CA LEU A 98 -1.33 -0.62 -14.08
C LEU A 98 -0.24 -1.68 -14.20
N ASN A 99 1.02 -1.24 -14.24
CA ASN A 99 2.23 -2.07 -14.22
C ASN A 99 3.14 -1.72 -13.02
N SER A 100 2.52 -1.46 -11.86
CA SER A 100 3.20 -1.08 -10.61
C SER A 100 2.47 -1.69 -9.40
N PRO A 101 3.14 -1.94 -8.27
CA PRO A 101 2.47 -2.05 -6.98
C PRO A 101 1.67 -0.77 -6.69
N ILE A 102 0.57 -0.90 -5.95
CA ILE A 102 -0.10 0.25 -5.35
C ILE A 102 0.39 0.34 -3.91
N ILE A 103 1.01 1.46 -3.57
CA ILE A 103 1.48 1.74 -2.21
C ILE A 103 0.59 2.81 -1.58
N ILE A 104 0.14 2.58 -0.35
CA ILE A 104 -0.63 3.54 0.43
C ILE A 104 0.14 3.86 1.70
N THR A 105 0.40 5.15 1.96
CA THR A 105 1.18 5.61 3.12
C THR A 105 0.71 6.99 3.61
N ASN A 106 1.54 7.71 4.37
CA ASN A 106 1.27 9.08 4.80
C ASN A 106 1.72 10.14 3.77
N SER A 107 1.17 11.34 3.86
CA SER A 107 1.43 12.43 2.89
C SER A 107 2.91 12.78 2.69
N PHE A 108 3.74 12.65 3.74
CA PHE A 108 5.15 13.01 3.71
C PHE A 108 6.04 11.84 3.23
N ALA A 109 5.46 10.65 3.05
CA ALA A 109 6.15 9.43 2.67
C ALA A 109 5.96 9.03 1.20
N VAL A 110 5.20 9.79 0.41
CA VAL A 110 4.99 9.52 -1.03
C VAL A 110 6.33 9.36 -1.77
N GLY A 111 7.26 10.30 -1.56
CA GLY A 111 8.59 10.28 -2.20
C GLY A 111 9.41 9.02 -1.85
N PRO A 112 9.69 8.73 -0.56
CA PRO A 112 10.37 7.50 -0.15
C PRO A 112 9.71 6.22 -0.67
N CYS A 113 8.37 6.16 -0.68
CA CYS A 113 7.67 5.00 -1.19
C CYS A 113 7.82 4.84 -2.71
N TYR A 114 7.81 5.95 -3.45
CA TYR A 114 8.06 5.97 -4.89
C TYR A 114 9.46 5.44 -5.21
N THR A 115 10.47 5.90 -4.46
CA THR A 115 11.85 5.37 -4.54
C THR A 115 11.90 3.88 -4.22
N GLY A 116 11.19 3.40 -3.21
CA GLY A 116 11.17 1.99 -2.83
C GLY A 116 10.63 1.05 -3.91
N ILE A 117 9.65 1.50 -4.71
CA ILE A 117 9.18 0.73 -5.88
C ILE A 117 10.30 0.62 -6.93
N TYR A 118 11.03 1.71 -7.18
CA TYR A 118 12.19 1.64 -8.09
C TYR A 118 13.31 0.79 -7.54
N GLU A 119 13.64 0.87 -6.26
CA GLU A 119 14.68 0.02 -5.66
C GLU A 119 14.36 -1.46 -5.84
N TYR A 120 13.09 -1.85 -5.62
CA TYR A 120 12.63 -3.20 -5.94
C TYR A 120 12.80 -3.51 -7.43
N ALA A 121 12.28 -2.65 -8.32
CA ALA A 121 12.33 -2.90 -9.76
C ALA A 121 13.76 -2.98 -10.31
N ILE A 122 14.69 -2.15 -9.81
CA ILE A 122 16.11 -2.19 -10.16
C ILE A 122 16.74 -3.49 -9.66
N ARG A 123 16.40 -3.93 -8.44
CA ARG A 123 16.90 -5.20 -7.89
C ARG A 123 16.53 -6.38 -8.77
N GLU A 124 15.30 -6.42 -9.27
CA GLU A 124 14.74 -7.57 -10.01
C GLU A 124 14.93 -7.50 -11.53
N TYR A 125 14.93 -6.30 -12.13
CA TYR A 125 14.78 -6.11 -13.57
C TYR A 125 15.87 -5.27 -14.24
N LYS A 126 16.96 -4.93 -13.54
CA LYS A 126 18.14 -4.36 -14.22
C LYS A 126 18.77 -5.40 -15.15
N ASN A 127 19.38 -4.94 -16.25
CA ASN A 127 20.08 -5.81 -17.18
C ASN A 127 21.43 -6.33 -16.60
N GLU A 128 22.12 -7.19 -17.35
CA GLU A 128 23.40 -7.78 -16.94
C GLU A 128 24.50 -6.75 -16.67
N GLN A 129 24.42 -5.57 -17.29
CA GLN A 129 25.33 -4.45 -17.07
C GLN A 129 24.92 -3.58 -15.86
N GLY A 130 23.82 -3.91 -15.20
CA GLY A 130 23.29 -3.18 -14.04
C GLY A 130 22.52 -1.90 -14.41
N LEU A 131 22.18 -1.72 -15.68
CA LEU A 131 21.41 -0.57 -16.17
C LEU A 131 19.93 -0.91 -16.29
N CYS A 132 19.09 0.12 -16.26
CA CYS A 132 17.66 0.00 -16.53
C CYS A 132 17.37 0.41 -17.97
N ASP A 133 16.71 -0.45 -18.74
CA ASP A 133 16.27 -0.22 -20.12
C ASP A 133 14.73 -0.13 -20.24
N TRP A 134 14.08 0.10 -19.10
CA TRP A 134 12.63 0.14 -18.95
C TRP A 134 12.17 1.48 -18.36
N PHE A 135 10.88 1.75 -18.50
CA PHE A 135 10.21 2.94 -17.98
C PHE A 135 9.03 2.51 -17.10
N LEU A 136 8.91 3.13 -15.93
CA LEU A 136 7.89 2.85 -14.94
C LEU A 136 7.46 4.16 -14.29
N LEU A 137 6.14 4.37 -14.13
CA LEU A 137 5.57 5.45 -13.34
C LEU A 137 4.83 4.84 -12.15
N PRO A 138 5.52 4.69 -10.99
CA PRO A 138 4.95 4.06 -9.82
C PRO A 138 3.64 4.68 -9.30
N VAL A 139 2.78 3.86 -8.70
CA VAL A 139 1.51 4.30 -8.09
C VAL A 139 1.63 4.30 -6.58
N VAL A 140 1.72 5.51 -6.01
CA VAL A 140 1.79 5.75 -4.57
C VAL A 140 0.70 6.76 -4.21
N ALA A 141 -0.17 6.38 -3.29
CA ALA A 141 -1.23 7.22 -2.76
C ALA A 141 -1.06 7.45 -1.26
N GLU A 142 -1.73 8.46 -0.73
CA GLU A 142 -1.56 8.85 0.66
C GLU A 142 -2.84 9.26 1.38
N THR A 143 -2.76 9.27 2.71
CA THR A 143 -3.65 10.03 3.58
C THR A 143 -2.83 10.76 4.65
N CYS A 144 -3.43 11.77 5.29
CA CYS A 144 -2.72 12.61 6.25
C CYS A 144 -2.92 12.11 7.70
N ASP A 145 -1.87 11.57 8.32
CA ASP A 145 -1.87 11.01 9.68
C ASP A 145 -1.28 11.95 10.75
N ILE A 146 -1.08 13.23 10.42
CA ILE A 146 -0.41 14.26 11.25
C ILE A 146 -0.97 14.45 12.66
N ALA A 147 -2.22 14.04 12.90
CA ALA A 147 -2.85 14.14 14.21
C ALA A 147 -2.28 13.13 15.23
N LEU A 148 -1.79 11.98 14.75
CA LEU A 148 -1.33 10.87 15.59
C LEU A 148 0.13 10.49 15.32
N ASN A 149 0.73 11.01 14.25
CA ASN A 149 2.07 10.67 13.79
C ASN A 149 2.97 11.92 13.71
N ASP A 150 4.20 11.82 14.20
CA ASP A 150 5.23 12.81 13.87
C ASP A 150 5.74 12.63 12.44
N VAL A 151 5.03 13.23 11.48
CA VAL A 151 5.43 13.20 10.05
C VAL A 151 6.79 13.85 9.79
N THR A 152 7.26 14.73 10.69
CA THR A 152 8.55 15.43 10.53
C THR A 152 9.74 14.53 10.82
N ALA A 153 9.52 13.39 11.47
CA ALA A 153 10.55 12.37 11.70
C ALA A 153 10.88 11.55 10.45
N PHE A 154 10.07 11.63 9.39
CA PHE A 154 10.19 10.84 8.16
C PHE A 154 10.50 9.35 8.42
N PRO A 155 9.67 8.65 9.20
CA PRO A 155 9.97 7.29 9.66
C PRO A 155 9.91 6.26 8.52
N ILE A 156 9.18 6.54 7.44
CA ILE A 156 9.05 5.65 6.29
C ILE A 156 10.28 5.76 5.40
N LYS A 157 10.85 4.60 5.04
CA LYS A 157 12.03 4.48 4.18
C LYS A 157 11.74 3.57 2.98
N PRO A 158 12.49 3.69 1.87
CA PRO A 158 12.30 2.85 0.68
C PRO A 158 12.27 1.35 0.97
N GLU A 159 13.06 0.89 1.93
CA GLU A 159 13.18 -0.53 2.31
C GLU A 159 11.87 -1.10 2.87
N HIS A 160 10.99 -0.24 3.42
CA HIS A 160 9.68 -0.66 3.90
C HIS A 160 8.79 -1.09 2.73
N VAL A 161 8.89 -0.39 1.61
CA VAL A 161 8.18 -0.76 0.38
C VAL A 161 8.76 -2.02 -0.22
N VAL A 162 10.10 -2.13 -0.32
CA VAL A 162 10.76 -3.34 -0.84
C VAL A 162 10.33 -4.57 -0.05
N ARG A 163 10.40 -4.51 1.29
CA ARG A 163 9.89 -5.59 2.17
C ARG A 163 8.41 -5.86 1.97
N GLY A 164 7.61 -4.83 1.82
CA GLY A 164 6.18 -4.97 1.60
C GLY A 164 5.84 -5.68 0.29
N ILE A 165 6.59 -5.43 -0.78
CA ILE A 165 6.43 -6.15 -2.06
C ILE A 165 6.86 -7.61 -1.90
N ASP A 166 7.99 -7.87 -1.22
CA ASP A 166 8.49 -9.23 -0.96
C ASP A 166 7.54 -10.06 -0.06
N SER A 167 6.85 -9.41 0.86
CA SER A 167 6.02 -10.05 1.90
C SER A 167 4.52 -10.08 1.58
N ALA A 168 4.10 -9.52 0.44
CA ALA A 168 2.69 -9.51 0.06
C ALA A 168 2.16 -10.93 -0.16
N SER A 169 1.05 -11.25 0.51
CA SER A 169 0.40 -12.57 0.40
C SER A 169 -1.09 -12.44 0.12
N SER A 170 -1.73 -13.57 -0.20
CA SER A 170 -3.19 -13.66 -0.37
C SER A 170 -3.93 -13.80 0.97
N ASP A 171 -3.21 -13.87 2.08
CA ASP A 171 -3.80 -14.07 3.40
C ASP A 171 -4.48 -12.77 3.89
N ALA A 172 -5.44 -12.91 4.79
CA ALA A 172 -6.26 -11.81 5.31
C ALA A 172 -6.11 -11.63 6.83
#